data_AF-A0A814C109-F1
#
_entry.id   AF-A0A814C109-F1
#
_cell.length_a   1.000
_cell.length_b   1.000
_cell.length_c   1.000
_cell.angle_alpha   90.00
_cell.angle_beta   90.00
_cell.angle_gamma   90.00
#
_symmetry.space_group_name_H-M   'P 1'
#
loop_
_entity.id
_entity.type
_entity.pdbx_description
1 polymer ?
#
loop_
_entity_poly.entity_id
_entity_poly.type
_entity_poly.pdbx_seq_one_letter_code
_entity_poly.pdbx_strand_id
1 'polypeptide(L)'
;MPCKAFFRRNAVKLGTHEFICPNDGDCMITYKYRRICNCCRLAKCFRVGMKKSFILTDEQREARNKLIAMNRIKRGQIAKPQCLAWVCIK
;
A
#
# COMPACT_ATOMS: atom_id res chain seq x y z
N MET A 1 8.14 -5.36 -6.72
CA MET A 1 6.87 -5.05 -6.03
C MET A 1 5.73 -4.87 -7.03
N PRO A 2 4.53 -5.45 -6.83
CA PRO A 2 3.33 -5.20 -7.65
C PRO A 2 2.78 -3.77 -7.54
N CYS A 3 2.08 -3.28 -8.57
CA CYS A 3 1.54 -1.91 -8.60
C CYS A 3 0.45 -1.66 -7.54
N LYS A 4 -0.38 -2.66 -7.22
CA LYS A 4 -1.38 -2.58 -6.13
C LYS A 4 -0.75 -2.24 -4.77
N ALA A 5 0.30 -2.98 -4.40
CA ALA A 5 1.01 -2.76 -3.13
C ALA A 5 1.83 -1.46 -3.16
N PHE A 6 2.39 -1.11 -4.32
CA PHE A 6 3.12 0.13 -4.51
C PHE A 6 2.23 1.35 -4.31
N PHE A 7 1.08 1.37 -4.99
CA PHE A 7 0.12 2.46 -4.90
C PHE A 7 -0.36 2.69 -3.47
N ARG A 8 -0.78 1.62 -2.77
CA ARG A 8 -1.25 1.74 -1.38
C ARG A 8 -0.23 2.37 -0.43
N ARG A 9 1.07 2.14 -0.66
CA ARG A 9 2.15 2.72 0.16
C ARG A 9 2.52 4.16 -0.20
N ASN A 10 2.23 4.59 -1.43
CA ASN A 10 2.79 5.83 -1.97
C ASN A 10 1.72 6.81 -2.47
N ALA A 11 0.44 6.46 -2.49
CA ALA A 11 -0.64 7.30 -3.01
C ALA A 11 -0.74 8.68 -2.37
N VAL A 12 -0.27 8.85 -1.13
CA VAL A 12 -0.23 10.14 -0.42
C VAL A 12 1.03 10.95 -0.67
N LYS A 13 2.05 10.35 -1.31
CA LYS A 13 3.37 10.94 -1.53
C LYS A 13 3.51 11.64 -2.89
N LEU A 14 2.49 11.61 -3.74
CA LEU A 14 2.56 12.33 -5.01
C LEU A 14 2.66 13.84 -4.75
N GLY A 15 3.67 14.49 -5.34
CA GLY A 15 3.93 15.92 -5.13
C GLY A 15 4.79 16.23 -3.90
N THR A 16 5.26 15.23 -3.16
CA THR A 16 6.31 15.43 -2.15
C THR A 16 7.70 15.38 -2.80
N HIS A 17 8.70 15.96 -2.13
CA HIS A 17 10.10 15.93 -2.58
C HIS A 17 10.66 14.50 -2.73
N GLU A 18 10.05 13.51 -2.05
CA GLU A 18 10.43 12.08 -2.16
C GLU A 18 10.03 11.46 -3.51
N PHE A 19 9.20 12.15 -4.31
CA PHE A 19 8.64 11.65 -5.57
C PHE A 19 9.03 12.54 -6.75
N ILE A 20 10.32 12.83 -6.87
CA ILE A 20 10.92 13.52 -8.02
C ILE A 20 11.32 12.49 -9.09
N CYS A 21 11.10 12.83 -10.36
CA CYS A 21 11.60 12.03 -11.47
C CYS A 21 13.10 12.31 -11.67
N PRO A 22 13.96 11.28 -11.82
CA PRO A 22 15.37 11.50 -12.15
C PRO A 22 15.61 11.98 -13.59
N ASN A 23 14.58 11.91 -14.44
CA ASN A 23 14.61 12.32 -15.85
C ASN A 23 13.48 13.37 -16.07
N ASP A 24 12.86 13.38 -17.26
CA ASP A 24 11.90 14.43 -17.68
C ASP A 24 10.42 14.16 -17.29
N GLY A 25 10.19 13.29 -16.30
CA GLY A 25 8.83 13.01 -15.82
C GLY A 25 7.97 12.11 -16.71
N ASP A 26 8.52 11.56 -17.79
CA ASP A 26 7.81 10.81 -18.84
C ASP A 26 8.24 9.32 -18.95
N CYS A 27 8.95 8.80 -17.95
CA CYS A 27 9.57 7.48 -18.02
C CYS A 27 8.60 6.36 -18.45
N MET A 28 9.05 5.51 -19.37
CA MET A 28 8.30 4.34 -19.82
C MET A 28 8.18 3.27 -18.71
N ILE A 29 6.99 3.14 -18.12
CA ILE A 29 6.74 2.16 -17.06
C ILE A 29 6.27 0.82 -17.63
N THR A 30 7.19 -0.15 -17.68
CA THR A 30 6.96 -1.55 -18.04
C THR A 30 7.21 -2.49 -16.85
N TYR A 31 6.96 -3.80 -17.00
CA TYR A 31 7.27 -4.79 -15.95
C TYR A 31 8.73 -4.74 -15.49
N LYS A 32 9.67 -4.54 -16.44
CA LYS A 32 11.12 -4.47 -16.22
C LYS A 32 11.54 -3.14 -15.58
N TYR A 33 11.02 -2.02 -16.08
CA TYR A 33 11.51 -0.68 -15.73
C TYR A 33 10.73 0.04 -14.61
N ARG A 34 9.58 -0.50 -14.17
CA ARG A 34 8.75 0.08 -13.08
C ARG A 34 9.41 0.19 -11.70
N ARG A 35 10.68 -0.15 -11.52
CA ARG A 35 11.41 0.08 -10.26
C ARG A 35 12.38 1.26 -10.35
N ILE A 36 12.63 1.76 -11.56
CA ILE A 36 13.60 2.82 -11.82
C ILE A 36 13.04 4.16 -11.34
N CYS A 37 11.84 4.52 -11.80
CA CYS A 37 11.22 5.80 -11.44
C CYS A 37 9.94 5.58 -10.63
N ASN A 38 10.00 5.90 -9.33
CA ASN A 38 8.83 5.86 -8.45
C ASN A 38 7.84 6.98 -8.80
N CYS A 39 8.32 8.17 -9.17
CA CYS A 39 7.49 9.30 -9.60
C CYS A 39 6.57 8.95 -10.77
N CYS A 40 7.13 8.62 -11.94
CA CYS A 40 6.36 8.31 -13.14
C CYS A 40 5.51 7.04 -12.98
N ARG A 41 5.96 6.09 -12.14
CA ARG A 41 5.14 4.93 -11.79
C ARG A 41 3.88 5.33 -11.02
N LEU A 42 4.00 6.18 -10.02
CA LEU A 42 2.87 6.63 -9.23
C LEU A 42 1.92 7.50 -10.07
N ALA A 43 2.46 8.41 -10.87
CA ALA A 43 1.69 9.19 -11.83
C ALA A 43 0.91 8.29 -12.80
N LYS A 44 1.55 7.24 -13.34
CA LYS A 44 0.87 6.25 -14.20
C LYS A 44 -0.24 5.50 -13.44
N CYS A 45 -0.04 5.12 -12.18
CA CYS A 45 -1.08 4.48 -11.37
C CYS A 45 -2.34 5.35 -11.27
N PHE A 46 -2.18 6.66 -11.03
CA PHE A 46 -3.31 7.59 -11.04
C PHE A 46 -3.94 7.74 -12.43
N ARG A 47 -3.13 7.87 -13.48
CA ARG A 47 -3.59 7.99 -14.88
C ARG A 47 -4.42 6.79 -15.34
N VAL A 48 -4.10 5.58 -14.89
CA VAL A 48 -4.90 4.37 -15.19
C VAL A 48 -6.10 4.18 -14.25
N GLY A 49 -6.40 5.15 -13.39
CA GLY A 49 -7.63 5.19 -12.58
C GLY A 49 -7.52 4.64 -11.16
N MET A 50 -6.31 4.39 -10.63
CA MET A 50 -6.19 4.05 -9.21
C MET A 50 -6.50 5.28 -8.36
N LYS A 51 -7.45 5.16 -7.43
CA LYS A 51 -7.92 6.29 -6.59
C LYS A 51 -7.41 6.18 -5.17
N LYS A 52 -6.86 7.29 -4.63
CA LYS A 52 -6.43 7.36 -3.22
C LYS A 52 -7.61 7.19 -2.25
N SER A 53 -8.81 7.61 -2.66
CA SER A 53 -10.05 7.48 -1.86
C SER A 53 -10.49 6.04 -1.62
N PHE A 54 -9.95 5.07 -2.36
CA PHE A 54 -10.23 3.64 -2.15
C PHE A 54 -9.23 2.99 -1.19
N ILE A 55 -8.26 3.74 -0.69
CA ILE A 55 -7.37 3.29 0.40
C ILE A 55 -8.09 3.62 1.71
N LEU A 56 -8.32 2.60 2.54
CA LEU A 56 -8.93 2.79 3.85
C LEU A 56 -8.09 3.74 4.69
N THR A 57 -8.75 4.69 5.35
CA THR A 57 -8.13 5.48 6.41
C THR A 57 -7.77 4.59 7.59
N ASP A 58 -6.96 5.10 8.51
CA ASP A 58 -6.56 4.34 9.69
C ASP A 58 -7.78 4.01 10.57
N GLU A 59 -8.75 4.92 10.68
CA GLU A 59 -9.99 4.70 11.42
C GLU A 59 -10.84 3.59 10.77
N GLN A 60 -11.00 3.64 9.44
CA GLN A 60 -11.75 2.62 8.70
C GLN A 60 -11.09 1.25 8.77
N ARG A 61 -9.74 1.22 8.76
CA ARG A 61 -8.96 0.00 8.92
C ARG A 61 -9.13 -0.59 10.31
N GLU A 62 -9.12 0.24 11.35
CA GLU A 62 -9.32 -0.20 12.73
C GLU A 62 -10.74 -0.75 12.93
N ALA A 63 -11.76 -0.05 12.45
CA ALA A 63 -13.15 -0.50 12.50
C ALA A 63 -13.33 -1.86 11.82
N ARG A 64 -12.74 -2.03 10.62
CA ARG A 64 -12.72 -3.32 9.91
C ARG A 64 -12.02 -4.41 10.73
N ASN A 65 -10.89 -4.11 11.34
CA ASN A 65 -10.13 -5.08 12.14
C ASN A 65 -10.91 -5.51 13.39
N LYS A 66 -11.58 -4.57 14.07
CA LYS A 66 -12.47 -4.85 15.21
C LYS A 66 -13.60 -5.79 14.79
N LEU A 67 -14.26 -5.50 13.67
CA LEU A 67 -15.32 -6.36 13.13
C LEU A 67 -14.80 -7.77 12.80
N ILE A 68 -13.62 -7.88 12.18
CA ILE A 68 -13.00 -9.17 11.87
C ILE A 68 -12.68 -9.95 13.16
N ALA A 69 -12.13 -9.29 14.18
CA ALA A 69 -11.83 -9.91 15.47
C ALA A 69 -13.11 -10.42 16.15
N MET A 70 -14.16 -9.60 16.20
CA MET A 70 -15.47 -10.00 16.74
C MET A 70 -16.06 -11.19 15.98
N ASN A 71 -15.98 -11.19 14.65
CA ASN A 71 -16.49 -12.30 13.82
C ASN A 71 -15.71 -13.60 14.03
N ARG A 72 -14.40 -13.54 14.31
CA ARG A 72 -13.59 -14.72 14.66
C ARG A 72 -14.02 -15.32 15.98
N ILE A 73 -14.24 -14.48 17.00
CA ILE A 73 -14.74 -14.90 18.32
C ILE A 73 -16.11 -15.57 18.18
N LYS A 74 -17.05 -14.94 17.45
CA LYS A 74 -18.39 -15.51 17.20
C LYS A 74 -18.36 -16.86 16.50
N ARG A 75 -17.37 -17.12 15.65
CA ARG A 75 -17.19 -18.40 14.94
C ARG A 75 -16.49 -19.48 15.77
N GLY A 76 -16.19 -19.22 17.05
CA GLY A 76 -15.43 -20.13 17.90
C GLY A 76 -13.99 -20.38 17.40
N GLN A 77 -13.51 -19.56 16.45
CA GLN A 77 -12.18 -19.68 15.89
C GLN A 77 -11.22 -18.85 16.75
N ILE A 78 -10.70 -19.46 17.80
CA ILE A 78 -9.63 -18.90 18.63
C ILE A 78 -8.42 -18.67 17.71
N ALA A 79 -8.18 -17.40 17.35
CA ALA A 79 -6.95 -17.03 16.68
C ALA A 79 -5.81 -17.19 17.70
N LYS A 80 -4.84 -18.07 17.41
CA LYS A 80 -3.55 -18.05 18.11
C LYS A 80 -3.06 -16.60 18.16
N PRO A 81 -2.64 -16.06 19.32
CA PRO A 81 -2.19 -14.69 19.42
C PRO A 81 -0.98 -14.52 18.50
N GLN A 82 -1.13 -13.75 17.42
CA GLN A 82 0.01 -13.27 16.65
C GLN A 82 0.59 -12.04 17.33
N CYS A 83 1.16 -12.24 18.50
CA CYS A 83 2.02 -11.29 19.19
C CYS A 83 3.17 -12.07 19.84
N LEU A 84 4.14 -12.48 19.02
CA LEU A 84 5.58 -12.56 19.33
C LEU A 84 6.34 -12.65 18.00
N ALA A 85 6.16 -11.66 17.10
CA ALA A 85 7.04 -11.48 15.94
C ALA A 85 8.18 -10.47 16.24
N TRP A 86 8.41 -10.13 17.52
CA TRP A 86 9.54 -9.33 17.99
C TRP A 86 10.81 -10.15 18.29
N VAL A 87 10.83 -11.45 17.96
CA VAL A 87 12.02 -12.32 18.10
C VAL A 87 12.31 -13.06 16.79
N CYS A 88 12.38 -12.32 15.68
CA CYS A 88 13.00 -12.79 14.43
C CYS A 88 13.69 -11.64 13.68
N ILE A 89 14.33 -10.76 14.44
CA ILE A 89 15.45 -9.94 13.98
C ILE A 89 16.57 -10.23 14.99
N LYS A 90 17.21 -11.40 14.85
CA LYS A 90 18.65 -11.49 15.04
C LYS A 90 19.26 -11.27 13.66
#